data_AF-A0A7C8DEY1-F1
#
_entry.id   AF-A0A7C8DEY1-F1
#
_cell.length_a   1.000
_cell.length_b   1.000
_cell.length_c   1.000
_cell.angle_alpha   90.00
_cell.angle_beta   90.00
_cell.angle_gamma   90.00
#
_symmetry.space_group_name_H-M   'P 1'
#
loop_
_entity.id
_entity.type
_entity.pdbx_description
1 polymer ?
#
loop_
_entity_poly.entity_id
_entity_poly.type
_entity_poly.pdbx_seq_one_letter_code
_entity_poly.pdbx_strand_id
1 'polypeptide(L)'
;MIAINAGVGTATDPSTLEAIWAMQGLAPVLECNTGGPRSRSRNLHLHSTILGSDSGPISCPRVRTVALNFGDEDPVARIWRLLEELGYPSPEVARVAYLESARACVCITPDRISRTTVETARPEVVLEKALILGLSTPSLFDPARPVLWTRASLTRRLALYDIRGFYDD
;
A
#
# COMPACT_ATOMS: atom_id res chain seq x y z
N MET A 1 37.15 50.12 -17.14
CA MET A 1 36.92 49.81 -15.71
C MET A 1 36.04 48.56 -15.69
N ILE A 2 36.37 47.38 -15.16
CA ILE A 2 37.55 46.72 -14.61
C ILE A 2 37.35 45.23 -14.99
N ALA A 3 38.41 44.54 -15.42
CA ALA A 3 38.40 43.10 -15.68
C ALA A 3 38.62 42.32 -14.37
N ILE A 4 37.94 41.17 -14.19
CA ILE A 4 38.24 40.20 -13.11
C ILE A 4 37.92 38.81 -13.66
N ASN A 5 38.85 38.14 -14.34
CA ASN A 5 39.90 37.24 -13.82
C ASN A 5 39.34 36.06 -13.00
N ALA A 6 39.29 34.88 -13.63
CA ALA A 6 38.99 33.61 -13.00
C ALA A 6 40.21 33.15 -12.19
N GLY A 7 40.15 33.34 -10.87
CA GLY A 7 41.06 32.75 -9.91
C GLY A 7 40.53 31.41 -9.42
N VAL A 8 41.30 30.35 -9.65
CA VAL A 8 41.17 29.06 -8.97
C VAL A 8 41.39 29.28 -7.47
N GLY A 9 40.42 28.88 -6.66
CA GLY A 9 40.48 28.90 -5.20
C GLY A 9 39.85 27.64 -4.64
N THR A 10 40.69 26.64 -4.40
CA THR A 10 40.38 25.45 -3.61
C THR A 10 40.32 25.82 -2.13
N ALA A 11 39.16 25.65 -1.50
CA ALA A 11 38.98 25.52 -0.06
C ALA A 11 37.76 24.58 0.12
N THR A 12 37.91 23.26 0.31
CA THR A 12 38.24 22.58 1.58
C THR A 12 37.60 23.23 2.80
N ASP A 13 36.27 23.25 2.82
CA ASP A 13 35.48 23.42 4.05
C ASP A 13 34.58 22.17 4.23
N PRO A 14 34.82 21.32 5.24
CA PRO A 14 34.02 20.12 5.48
C PRO A 14 32.59 20.41 5.97
N SER A 15 32.26 21.67 6.29
CA SER A 15 30.93 22.04 6.78
C SER A 15 29.87 22.21 5.68
N THR A 16 30.28 22.39 4.42
CA THR A 16 29.35 22.59 3.29
C THR A 16 28.97 21.28 2.60
N LEU A 17 29.79 20.22 2.70
CA LEU A 17 29.51 18.89 2.12
C LEU A 17 28.50 18.09 2.98
N GLU A 18 28.58 18.19 4.30
CA GLU A 18 27.60 17.60 5.22
C GLU A 18 26.20 18.21 5.04
N ALA A 19 26.13 19.51 4.70
CA ALA A 19 24.87 20.18 4.39
C ALA A 19 24.24 19.71 3.06
N ILE A 20 25.07 19.30 2.08
CA ILE A 20 24.59 18.76 0.80
C ILE A 20 24.10 17.31 0.95
N TRP A 21 24.70 16.53 1.85
CA TRP A 21 24.24 15.17 2.17
C TRP A 21 23.00 15.13 3.08
N ALA A 22 22.77 16.15 3.90
CA ALA A 22 21.56 16.25 4.72
C ALA A 22 20.26 16.52 3.91
N MET A 23 20.36 16.92 2.63
CA MET A 23 19.19 17.15 1.75
C MET A 23 18.86 15.99 0.79
N GLN A 24 19.64 14.90 0.80
CA GLN A 24 19.36 13.72 -0.01
C GLN A 24 18.84 12.60 0.87
N GLY A 25 17.50 12.55 0.96
CA GLY A 25 16.75 11.55 1.70
C GLY A 25 17.27 10.14 1.39
N LEU A 26 17.74 9.50 2.46
CA LEU A 26 18.13 8.09 2.51
C LEU A 26 17.08 7.22 1.83
N ALA A 27 17.35 6.80 0.61
CA ALA A 27 16.65 5.69 -0.01
C ALA A 27 17.04 4.41 0.75
N PRO A 28 16.08 3.58 1.20
CA PRO A 28 16.43 2.29 1.78
C PRO A 28 17.04 1.41 0.69
N VAL A 29 18.29 1.04 0.86
CA VAL A 29 18.94 0.02 0.03
C VAL A 29 18.34 -1.34 0.45
N LEU A 30 17.43 -1.86 -0.37
CA LEU A 30 16.87 -3.19 -0.19
C LEU A 30 17.82 -4.22 -0.81
N GLU A 31 18.60 -4.91 0.03
CA GLU A 31 19.39 -6.07 -0.40
C GLU A 31 18.53 -7.35 -0.36
N CYS A 32 18.03 -7.79 -1.51
CA CYS A 32 17.38 -9.09 -1.66
C CYS A 32 18.36 -10.09 -2.26
N ASN A 33 18.95 -10.94 -1.42
CA ASN A 33 19.74 -12.09 -1.87
C ASN A 33 18.84 -13.34 -1.94
N THR A 34 18.44 -13.75 -3.14
CA THR A 34 17.86 -15.08 -3.40
C THR A 34 18.95 -16.06 -3.81
N GLY A 35 19.68 -16.59 -2.81
CA GLY A 35 20.27 -17.93 -2.85
C GLY A 35 21.42 -18.26 -3.82
N GLY A 36 22.15 -17.29 -4.38
CA GLY A 36 23.32 -17.52 -5.25
C GLY A 36 24.65 -16.99 -4.68
N PRO A 37 25.82 -17.47 -5.14
CA PRO A 37 27.13 -17.01 -4.66
C PRO A 37 27.35 -15.51 -4.90
N ARG A 38 27.82 -14.82 -3.85
CA ARG A 38 27.93 -13.35 -3.70
C ARG A 38 28.89 -12.63 -4.67
N SER A 39 29.49 -13.30 -5.66
CA SER A 39 30.58 -12.75 -6.48
C SER A 39 30.13 -11.90 -7.67
N ARG A 40 28.83 -11.81 -7.95
CA ARG A 40 28.26 -10.95 -8.99
C ARG A 40 27.25 -9.98 -8.41
N SER A 41 27.75 -8.91 -7.80
CA SER A 41 26.96 -7.73 -7.45
C SER A 41 26.75 -6.88 -8.69
N ARG A 42 25.52 -6.84 -9.23
CA ARG A 42 25.12 -5.89 -10.26
C ARG A 42 24.32 -4.77 -9.61
N ASN A 43 24.91 -3.59 -9.52
CA ASN A 43 24.19 -2.38 -9.12
C ASN A 43 23.21 -2.01 -10.24
N LEU A 44 21.93 -2.29 -10.01
CA LEU A 44 20.86 -1.82 -10.87
C LEU A 44 20.21 -0.63 -10.17
N HIS A 45 20.29 0.55 -10.77
CA HIS A 45 19.48 1.68 -10.32
C HIS A 45 18.01 1.35 -10.58
N LEU A 46 17.26 1.07 -9.52
CA LEU A 46 15.81 1.01 -9.58
C LEU A 46 15.29 2.44 -9.66
N HIS A 47 14.98 2.89 -10.87
CA HIS A 47 14.10 4.03 -11.04
C HIS A 47 12.71 3.61 -10.55
N SER A 48 12.24 4.19 -9.44
CA SER A 48 10.81 4.22 -9.13
C SER A 48 10.12 4.87 -10.33
N THR A 49 9.24 4.13 -10.98
CA THR A 49 8.95 4.34 -12.40
C THR A 49 8.38 5.73 -12.70
N ILE A 50 8.81 6.24 -13.84
CA ILE A 50 8.22 7.26 -14.72
C ILE A 50 6.71 7.03 -15.04
N LEU A 51 6.00 6.15 -14.35
CA LEU A 51 4.58 5.85 -14.60
C LEU A 51 3.66 6.79 -13.82
N GLY A 52 3.81 8.07 -14.14
CA GLY A 52 2.74 9.07 -14.07
C GLY A 52 2.03 9.22 -15.43
N SER A 53 2.12 8.21 -16.31
CA SER A 53 1.32 8.13 -17.53
C SER A 53 0.70 6.74 -17.63
N ASP A 54 -0.62 6.71 -17.86
CA ASP A 54 -1.46 5.51 -18.01
C ASP A 54 -1.14 4.66 -19.26
N SER A 55 0.09 4.70 -19.77
CA SER A 55 0.49 4.20 -21.11
C SER A 55 1.77 3.35 -21.14
N GLY A 56 2.25 2.86 -19.98
CA GLY A 56 3.30 1.83 -19.94
C GLY A 56 2.75 0.41 -20.09
N PRO A 57 3.58 -0.57 -20.51
CA PRO A 57 3.13 -1.97 -20.72
C PRO A 57 2.79 -2.71 -19.42
N ILE A 58 3.07 -2.11 -18.26
CA ILE A 58 2.68 -2.62 -16.95
C ILE A 58 1.75 -1.58 -16.33
N SER A 59 0.45 -1.85 -16.39
CA SER A 59 -0.57 -1.04 -15.73
C SER A 59 -1.01 -1.77 -14.46
N CYS A 60 -0.58 -1.27 -13.31
CA CYS A 60 -1.06 -1.73 -12.01
C CYS A 60 -1.88 -0.60 -11.36
N PRO A 61 -3.12 -0.34 -11.82
CA PRO A 61 -3.92 0.74 -11.27
C PRO A 61 -4.25 0.43 -9.80
N ARG A 62 -4.08 1.44 -8.94
CA ARG A 62 -4.54 1.34 -7.56
C ARG A 62 -6.06 1.33 -7.56
N VAL A 63 -6.65 0.19 -7.23
CA VAL A 63 -8.10 -0.02 -7.27
C VAL A 63 -8.75 0.63 -6.06
N ARG A 64 -8.26 0.35 -4.85
CA ARG A 64 -8.89 0.78 -3.59
C ARG A 64 -7.88 0.96 -2.47
N THR A 65 -8.24 1.80 -1.51
CA THR A 65 -7.56 1.93 -0.21
C THR A 65 -8.53 1.57 0.90
N VAL A 66 -8.10 0.70 1.81
CA VAL A 66 -8.94 0.10 2.83
C VAL A 66 -8.25 0.19 4.19
N ALA A 67 -8.85 0.96 5.08
CA ALA A 67 -8.42 1.07 6.48
C ALA A 67 -9.61 1.54 7.31
N LEU A 68 -9.81 0.92 8.47
CA LEU A 68 -10.88 1.25 9.41
C LEU A 68 -10.30 1.80 10.73
N ASN A 69 -11.05 2.71 11.35
CA ASN A 69 -10.79 3.22 12.69
C ASN A 69 -12.02 2.95 13.57
N PHE A 70 -11.82 2.12 14.59
CA PHE A 70 -12.86 1.68 15.53
C PHE A 70 -12.87 2.50 16.84
N GLY A 71 -11.95 3.46 17.00
CA GLY A 71 -11.78 4.15 18.29
C GLY A 71 -11.42 3.15 19.39
N ASP A 72 -12.14 3.21 20.51
CA ASP A 72 -11.94 2.35 21.68
C ASP A 72 -12.81 1.08 21.67
N GLU A 73 -13.64 0.89 20.64
CA GLU A 73 -14.53 -0.26 20.53
C GLU A 73 -13.77 -1.53 20.07
N ASP A 74 -14.22 -2.72 20.49
CA ASP A 74 -13.66 -3.96 19.96
C ASP A 74 -14.03 -4.15 18.47
N PRO A 75 -13.03 -4.21 17.56
CA PRO A 75 -13.29 -4.25 16.13
C PRO A 75 -14.10 -5.47 15.69
N VAL A 76 -13.83 -6.64 16.29
CA VAL A 76 -14.47 -7.89 15.87
C VAL A 76 -15.94 -7.87 16.31
N ALA A 77 -16.20 -7.55 17.58
CA ALA A 77 -17.56 -7.43 18.10
C ALA A 77 -18.37 -6.36 17.36
N ARG A 78 -17.75 -5.24 16.97
CA ARG A 78 -18.45 -4.19 16.21
C ARG A 78 -18.87 -4.66 14.83
N ILE A 79 -18.00 -5.34 14.09
CA ILE A 79 -18.32 -5.83 12.75
C ILE A 79 -19.38 -6.95 12.79
N TRP A 80 -19.35 -7.83 13.80
CA TRP A 80 -20.42 -8.83 13.97
C TRP A 80 -21.79 -8.19 14.23
N ARG A 81 -21.86 -7.19 15.12
CA ARG A 81 -23.10 -6.40 15.29
C ARG A 81 -23.55 -5.73 14.01
N LEU A 82 -22.61 -5.14 13.25
CA LEU A 82 -22.92 -4.47 11.99
C LEU A 82 -23.49 -5.44 10.94
N LEU A 83 -22.98 -6.68 10.91
CA LEU A 83 -23.47 -7.74 10.03
C LEU A 83 -24.93 -8.09 10.36
N GLU A 84 -25.24 -8.24 11.64
CA GLU A 84 -26.59 -8.49 12.14
C GLU A 84 -27.55 -7.31 11.88
N GLU A 85 -27.10 -6.08 12.15
CA GLU A 85 -27.84 -4.83 11.88
C GLU A 85 -28.25 -4.71 10.39
N LEU A 86 -27.38 -5.18 9.49
CA LEU A 86 -27.62 -5.19 8.05
C LEU A 86 -28.38 -6.43 7.55
N GLY A 87 -28.73 -7.36 8.45
CA GLY A 87 -29.55 -8.53 8.15
C GLY A 87 -28.82 -9.64 7.41
N TYR A 88 -27.49 -9.68 7.45
CA TYR A 88 -26.72 -10.76 6.83
C TYR A 88 -26.54 -11.93 7.80
N PRO A 89 -26.91 -13.16 7.40
CA PRO A 89 -26.80 -14.33 8.29
C PRO A 89 -25.37 -14.83 8.45
N SER A 90 -24.47 -14.50 7.51
CA SER A 90 -23.05 -14.84 7.61
C SER A 90 -22.17 -13.88 6.79
N PRO A 91 -20.86 -13.77 7.14
CA PRO A 91 -19.91 -12.97 6.37
C PRO A 91 -19.78 -13.42 4.91
N GLU A 92 -19.97 -14.71 4.62
CA GLU A 92 -19.88 -15.29 3.28
C GLU A 92 -21.05 -14.84 2.40
N VAL A 93 -22.24 -14.69 2.97
CA VAL A 93 -23.41 -14.15 2.26
C VAL A 93 -23.18 -12.67 1.96
N ALA A 94 -22.69 -11.90 2.93
CA ALA A 94 -22.32 -10.50 2.72
C ALA A 94 -21.22 -10.35 1.66
N ARG A 95 -20.20 -11.23 1.68
CA ARG A 95 -19.13 -11.25 0.66
C ARG A 95 -19.71 -11.36 -0.74
N VAL A 96 -20.65 -12.28 -0.98
CA VAL A 96 -21.29 -12.41 -2.30
C VAL A 96 -21.99 -11.11 -2.68
N ALA A 97 -22.78 -10.53 -1.78
CA ALA A 97 -23.53 -9.29 -2.07
C ALA A 97 -22.64 -8.08 -2.42
N TYR A 98 -21.48 -7.94 -1.77
CA TYR A 98 -20.61 -6.76 -1.95
C TYR A 98 -19.47 -6.97 -2.95
N LEU A 99 -19.01 -8.21 -3.14
CA LEU A 99 -17.75 -8.52 -3.82
C LEU A 99 -17.89 -9.60 -4.90
N GLU A 100 -19.10 -9.85 -5.43
CA GLU A 100 -19.35 -10.85 -6.47
C GLU A 100 -18.42 -10.72 -7.68
N SER A 101 -18.20 -9.50 -8.16
CA SER A 101 -17.37 -9.19 -9.33
C SER A 101 -15.92 -8.83 -8.98
N ALA A 102 -15.55 -8.93 -7.70
CA ALA A 102 -14.20 -8.61 -7.27
C ALA A 102 -13.21 -9.65 -7.83
N ARG A 103 -12.05 -9.18 -8.28
CA ARG A 103 -10.94 -10.02 -8.73
C ARG A 103 -9.85 -10.04 -7.67
N ALA A 104 -8.98 -11.03 -7.72
CA ALA A 104 -7.81 -11.06 -6.85
C ALA A 104 -6.88 -9.87 -7.15
N CYS A 105 -6.36 -9.23 -6.11
CA CYS A 105 -5.54 -8.02 -6.21
C CYS A 105 -4.29 -8.17 -5.34
N VAL A 106 -3.20 -7.50 -5.72
CA VAL A 106 -2.03 -7.37 -4.84
C VAL A 106 -2.33 -6.36 -3.74
N CYS A 107 -1.96 -6.72 -2.52
CA CYS A 107 -2.06 -5.84 -1.37
C CYS A 107 -0.67 -5.29 -1.00
N ILE A 108 -0.63 -4.02 -0.67
CA ILE A 108 0.51 -3.37 -0.01
C ILE A 108 0.00 -2.77 1.30
N THR A 109 0.86 -2.74 2.33
CA THR A 109 0.57 -2.07 3.60
C THR A 109 1.28 -0.71 3.63
N PRO A 110 0.61 0.38 3.21
CA PRO A 110 1.24 1.70 3.21
C PRO A 110 1.14 2.38 4.58
N ASP A 111 2.14 3.20 4.87
CA ASP A 111 2.21 3.96 6.13
C ASP A 111 1.19 5.10 6.21
N ARG A 112 0.75 5.64 5.07
CA ARG A 112 -0.07 6.86 4.98
C ARG A 112 -1.37 6.64 4.19
N ILE A 113 -2.35 5.98 4.83
CA ILE A 113 -3.75 5.93 4.38
C ILE A 113 -4.64 6.48 5.49
N SER A 114 -5.56 7.38 5.13
CA SER A 114 -6.63 7.85 6.01
C SER A 114 -7.56 6.69 6.36
N ARG A 115 -7.78 6.47 7.66
CA ARG A 115 -8.71 5.46 8.15
C ARG A 115 -10.13 6.00 8.06
N THR A 116 -11.05 5.16 7.63
CA THR A 116 -12.49 5.46 7.72
C THR A 116 -12.94 5.25 9.16
N THR A 117 -13.44 6.31 9.79
CA THR A 117 -14.02 6.24 11.14
C THR A 117 -15.35 5.49 11.08
N VAL A 118 -15.44 4.39 11.81
CA VAL A 118 -16.58 3.46 11.79
C VAL A 118 -17.86 4.12 12.31
N GLU A 119 -17.75 4.98 13.32
CA GLU A 119 -18.89 5.66 13.94
C GLU A 119 -19.64 6.60 12.98
N THR A 120 -18.91 7.29 12.12
CA THR A 120 -19.49 8.32 11.22
C THR A 120 -19.73 7.80 9.80
N ALA A 121 -19.16 6.65 9.45
CA ALA A 121 -19.25 6.10 8.11
C ALA A 121 -20.56 5.33 7.93
N ARG A 122 -21.01 5.26 6.67
CA ARG A 122 -22.17 4.46 6.30
C ARG A 122 -21.93 2.97 6.63
N PRO A 123 -22.90 2.28 7.25
CA PRO A 123 -22.81 0.86 7.59
C PRO A 123 -22.31 -0.03 6.45
N GLU A 124 -22.82 0.18 5.24
CA GLU A 124 -22.50 -0.64 4.06
C GLU A 124 -21.03 -0.48 3.65
N VAL A 125 -20.51 0.75 3.75
CA VAL A 125 -19.11 1.06 3.43
C VAL A 125 -18.17 0.44 4.47
N VAL A 126 -18.56 0.45 5.76
CA VAL A 126 -17.78 -0.18 6.81
C VAL A 126 -17.74 -1.69 6.61
N LEU A 127 -18.88 -2.31 6.33
CA LEU A 127 -18.97 -3.76 6.11
C LEU A 127 -18.17 -4.19 4.87
N GLU A 128 -18.29 -3.48 3.75
CA GLU A 128 -17.51 -3.75 2.53
C GLU A 128 -16.00 -3.72 2.83
N LYS A 129 -15.52 -2.69 3.52
CA LYS A 129 -14.12 -2.56 3.91
C LYS A 129 -13.68 -3.67 4.86
N ALA A 130 -14.53 -4.03 5.82
CA ALA A 130 -14.26 -5.13 6.74
C ALA A 130 -14.17 -6.47 6.01
N LEU A 131 -15.01 -6.72 5.00
CA LEU A 131 -14.94 -7.90 4.15
C LEU A 131 -13.62 -7.96 3.38
N ILE A 132 -13.21 -6.86 2.73
CA ILE A 132 -11.92 -6.80 2.02
C ILE A 132 -10.76 -7.09 3.00
N LEU A 133 -10.81 -6.50 4.19
CA LEU A 133 -9.84 -6.76 5.26
C LEU A 133 -9.91 -8.20 5.77
N GLY A 134 -11.05 -8.86 5.79
CA GLY A 134 -11.17 -10.27 6.20
C GLY A 134 -10.67 -11.26 5.14
N LEU A 135 -10.72 -10.86 3.86
CA LEU A 135 -10.34 -11.68 2.70
C LEU A 135 -8.87 -11.50 2.28
N SER A 136 -8.18 -10.53 2.86
CA SER A 136 -6.82 -10.21 2.46
C SER A 136 -5.77 -10.90 3.35
N THR A 137 -4.61 -11.18 2.78
CA THR A 137 -3.34 -11.36 3.50
C THR A 137 -2.55 -10.03 3.43
N PRO A 138 -1.36 -9.92 4.05
CA PRO A 138 -0.53 -8.73 3.88
C PRO A 138 -0.15 -8.41 2.42
N SER A 139 -0.18 -9.41 1.52
CA SER A 139 0.28 -9.30 0.13
C SER A 139 -0.77 -9.59 -0.94
N LEU A 140 -1.91 -10.20 -0.59
CA LEU A 140 -2.92 -10.64 -1.57
C LEU A 140 -4.34 -10.45 -1.02
N PHE A 141 -5.20 -9.82 -1.80
CA PHE A 141 -6.66 -9.91 -1.65
C PHE A 141 -7.16 -11.01 -2.57
N ASP A 142 -7.94 -11.95 -2.02
CA ASP A 142 -8.48 -13.08 -2.76
C ASP A 142 -9.95 -13.30 -2.38
N PRO A 143 -10.90 -12.99 -3.27
CA PRO A 143 -12.33 -13.06 -2.99
C PRO A 143 -12.85 -14.51 -2.83
N ALA A 144 -12.09 -15.52 -3.21
CA ALA A 144 -12.45 -16.94 -3.05
C ALA A 144 -12.13 -17.49 -1.65
N ARG A 145 -11.38 -16.74 -0.83
CA ARG A 145 -11.02 -17.17 0.53
C ARG A 145 -12.21 -17.07 1.49
N PRO A 146 -12.20 -17.88 2.56
CA PRO A 146 -13.10 -17.65 3.68
C PRO A 146 -12.79 -16.30 4.36
N VAL A 147 -13.82 -15.62 4.85
CA VAL A 147 -13.68 -14.33 5.54
C VAL A 147 -13.13 -14.57 6.95
N LEU A 148 -11.96 -14.01 7.27
CA LEU A 148 -11.35 -14.13 8.60
C LEU A 148 -11.23 -12.77 9.28
N TRP A 149 -12.13 -12.50 10.22
CA TRP A 149 -12.06 -11.31 11.06
C TRP A 149 -11.33 -11.58 12.36
N THR A 150 -10.13 -11.00 12.43
CA THR A 150 -9.33 -10.91 13.65
C THR A 150 -9.06 -9.44 13.91
N ARG A 151 -8.67 -9.11 15.15
CA ARG A 151 -8.26 -7.74 15.49
C ARG A 151 -7.13 -7.24 14.56
N ALA A 152 -6.18 -8.11 14.22
CA ALA A 152 -5.07 -7.78 13.32
C ALA A 152 -5.55 -7.51 11.89
N SER A 153 -6.47 -8.32 11.36
CA SER A 153 -6.97 -8.13 9.99
C SER A 153 -7.82 -6.87 9.85
N LEU A 154 -8.61 -6.51 10.87
CA LEU A 154 -9.48 -5.33 10.85
C LEU A 154 -8.76 -4.00 11.11
N THR A 155 -7.63 -4.00 11.81
CA THR A 155 -6.92 -2.77 12.22
C THR A 155 -5.77 -2.36 11.30
N ARG A 156 -5.41 -3.20 10.32
CA ARG A 156 -4.37 -2.91 9.32
C ARG A 156 -4.86 -1.93 8.24
N ARG A 157 -3.93 -1.54 7.38
CA ARG A 157 -4.13 -0.62 6.26
C ARG A 157 -3.70 -1.34 4.99
N LEU A 158 -4.55 -1.38 3.97
CA LEU A 158 -4.24 -2.00 2.70
C LEU A 158 -4.49 -1.05 1.53
N ALA A 159 -3.60 -1.05 0.56
CA ALA A 159 -3.84 -0.56 -0.79
C ALA A 159 -3.89 -1.77 -1.73
N LEU A 160 -4.98 -1.86 -2.51
CA LEU A 160 -5.21 -2.94 -3.47
C LEU A 160 -4.84 -2.44 -4.87
N TYR A 161 -4.05 -3.23 -5.58
CA TYR A 161 -3.62 -2.99 -6.95
C TYR A 161 -4.08 -4.15 -7.83
N ASP A 162 -4.71 -3.81 -8.94
CA ASP A 162 -5.04 -4.78 -9.98
C ASP A 162 -3.75 -5.12 -10.71
N ILE A 163 -3.40 -6.41 -10.81
CA ILE A 163 -2.34 -6.82 -11.72
C ILE A 163 -3.03 -7.08 -13.05
N ARG A 164 -3.13 -6.07 -13.91
CA ARG A 164 -3.47 -6.36 -15.30
C ARG A 164 -2.30 -7.11 -15.92
N GLY A 165 -2.60 -8.24 -16.54
CA GLY A 165 -1.60 -9.03 -17.22
C GLY A 165 -0.97 -8.21 -18.34
N PHE A 166 0.29 -8.46 -18.63
CA PHE A 166 1.03 -7.89 -19.76
C PHE A 166 0.38 -8.19 -21.14
N TYR A 167 -0.68 -9.01 -21.17
CA TYR A 167 -1.32 -9.55 -22.37
C TYR A 167 -2.86 -9.40 -22.38
N ASP A 168 -3.43 -8.61 -21.48
CA ASP A 168 -4.89 -8.38 -21.49
C ASP A 168 -5.23 -7.22 -22.45
N ASP A 169 -5.19 -7.52 -23.76
CA ASP A 169 -5.88 -6.78 -24.84
C ASP A 169 -7.28 -7.36 -25.09
#